data_AF-A0A1F7N720-F1
#
_entry.id   AF-A0A1F7N720-F1
#
_cell.length_a   1.000
_cell.length_b   1.000
_cell.length_c   1.000
_cell.angle_alpha   90.00
_cell.angle_beta   90.00
_cell.angle_gamma   90.00
#
_symmetry.space_group_name_H-M   'P 1'
#
loop_
_entity.id
_entity.type
_entity.pdbx_description
1 polymer ?
#
loop_
_entity_poly.entity_id
_entity_poly.type
_entity_poly.pdbx_seq_one_letter_code
_entity_poly.pdbx_strand_id
1 'polypeptide(L)'
;MRWEGSNASTSYANVFELSADRSEVTLSFGSKGRRVPGTDELVLEVSDRIVLSPSTAKRLAAMLAHAVRDYEWEHGSLGGEPLPPAAPLSSRKSPVSLTEGIPEQAAELLRLVEDLGVQPVLERSFKMFERTLLANRFLWGFKRDSLSEDAGGRLLAICERLRMPERFVAAFRENIFQANIVFFGFEESERTQRYKAYLEFGGRLVRAKAENRRDPLLMYLGFKWDADDSRRCSVARYTCHPGLSTDDMLERMARAFAGGPSGTPLALAREIVLQAAGRVAADRFLYLETTEEGNPRNSFDINLYNARLRLRDLHALFLRICEHYAISADRFEAAYAQVSAAPFGHVTGGFDREGKDFLSIYFGAQ
;
A
#
# COMPACT_ATOMS: atom_id res chain seq x y z
N MET A 1 24.81 4.93 31.55
CA MET A 1 25.70 5.53 30.55
C MET A 1 26.21 6.84 31.12
N ARG A 2 27.53 7.07 31.16
CA ARG A 2 28.15 8.29 31.72
C ARG A 2 28.71 9.09 30.55
N TRP A 3 28.34 10.36 30.45
CA TRP A 3 28.79 11.26 29.38
C TRP A 3 30.02 12.02 29.86
N GLU A 4 31.10 12.01 29.07
CA GLU A 4 32.33 12.78 29.34
C GLU A 4 32.42 13.91 28.31
N GLY A 5 32.18 15.14 28.78
CA GLY A 5 31.96 16.32 27.93
C GLY A 5 33.21 17.17 27.68
N SER A 6 34.40 16.71 28.09
CA SER A 6 35.63 17.51 28.08
C SER A 6 36.04 18.04 26.71
N ASN A 7 35.64 17.35 25.64
CA ASN A 7 35.88 17.72 24.24
C ASN A 7 34.59 18.07 23.47
N ALA A 8 33.47 18.26 24.17
CA ALA A 8 32.20 18.59 23.52
C ALA A 8 32.22 20.03 23.01
N SER A 9 31.99 20.23 21.72
CA SER A 9 31.73 21.54 21.13
C SER A 9 30.22 21.82 21.14
N THR A 10 29.84 23.03 21.56
CA THR A 10 28.44 23.49 21.52
C THR A 10 28.30 24.54 20.43
N SER A 11 27.45 24.26 19.44
CA SER A 11 27.13 25.17 18.34
C SER A 11 25.63 25.46 18.33
N TYR A 12 25.27 26.73 18.14
CA TYR A 12 23.88 27.15 18.01
C TYR A 12 23.51 27.26 16.53
N ALA A 13 22.60 26.40 16.07
CA ALA A 13 22.18 26.31 14.68
C ALA A 13 20.72 26.71 14.52
N ASN A 14 20.43 27.56 13.53
CA ASN A 14 19.08 28.01 13.21
C ASN A 14 18.58 27.44 11.88
N VAL A 15 19.44 26.75 11.14
CA VAL A 15 19.13 26.08 9.87
C VAL A 15 19.91 24.77 9.83
N PHE A 16 19.31 23.71 9.29
CA PHE A 16 19.97 22.42 9.08
C PHE A 16 19.63 21.82 7.72
N GLU A 17 20.53 21.00 7.18
CA GLU A 17 20.34 20.18 5.98
C GLU A 17 20.65 18.73 6.31
N LEU A 18 19.88 17.81 5.71
CA LEU A 18 20.05 16.36 5.88
C LEU A 18 20.37 15.70 4.54
N SER A 19 21.48 14.95 4.48
CA SER A 19 21.80 14.05 3.37
C SER A 19 21.90 12.60 3.85
N ALA A 20 21.50 11.63 3.03
CA ALA A 20 21.51 10.21 3.41
C ALA A 20 21.84 9.29 2.24
N ASP A 21 22.66 8.27 2.50
CA ASP A 21 22.92 7.15 1.60
C ASP A 21 22.66 5.79 2.30
N ARG A 22 23.11 4.68 1.71
CA ARG A 22 22.86 3.33 2.27
C ARG A 22 23.67 3.05 3.55
N SER A 23 24.75 3.78 3.77
CA SER A 23 25.72 3.59 4.86
C SER A 23 25.66 4.68 5.91
N GLU A 24 25.31 5.91 5.52
CA GLU A 24 25.46 7.10 6.36
C GLU A 24 24.29 8.08 6.21
N VAL A 25 24.04 8.83 7.28
CA VAL A 25 23.14 9.98 7.35
C VAL A 25 23.95 11.14 7.90
N THR A 26 24.00 12.23 7.16
CA THR A 26 24.75 13.43 7.50
C THR A 26 23.80 14.57 7.84
N LEU A 27 23.98 15.17 9.01
CA LEU A 27 23.30 16.38 9.44
C LEU A 27 24.31 17.54 9.36
N SER A 28 24.02 18.53 8.53
CA SER A 28 24.81 19.76 8.43
C SER A 28 24.05 20.90 9.08
N PHE A 29 24.71 21.69 9.91
CA PHE A 29 24.14 22.80 10.68
C PHE A 29 24.81 24.13 10.28
N GLY A 30 24.06 25.23 10.31
CA GLY A 30 24.56 26.57 9.98
C GLY A 30 23.77 27.71 10.65
N SER A 31 24.24 28.96 10.49
CA SER A 31 23.78 30.09 11.32
C SER A 31 23.18 31.32 10.59
N LYS A 32 23.27 31.45 9.26
CA LYS A 32 22.43 32.31 8.35
C LYS A 32 23.06 32.40 6.95
N GLY A 33 22.26 32.54 5.90
CA GLY A 33 22.73 32.58 4.51
C GLY A 33 22.98 33.97 3.94
N ARG A 34 23.90 34.08 2.95
CA ARG A 34 24.11 35.28 2.13
C ARG A 34 23.37 35.12 0.80
N ARG A 35 22.52 36.07 0.44
CA ARG A 35 21.82 36.09 -0.86
C ARG A 35 22.79 36.57 -1.94
N VAL A 36 22.89 35.85 -3.06
CA VAL A 36 23.75 36.26 -4.18
C VAL A 36 23.06 37.39 -4.95
N PRO A 37 23.73 38.53 -5.22
CA PRO A 37 23.10 39.63 -5.96
C PRO A 37 22.72 39.19 -7.38
N GLY A 38 21.45 39.32 -7.74
CA GLY A 38 20.95 38.99 -9.09
C GLY A 38 20.38 37.58 -9.26
N THR A 39 20.42 36.73 -8.22
CA THR A 39 19.73 35.43 -8.20
C THR A 39 18.91 35.27 -6.93
N ASP A 40 17.94 34.36 -6.93
CA ASP A 40 17.17 34.02 -5.73
C ASP A 40 17.87 32.96 -4.85
N GLU A 41 19.17 32.78 -5.07
CA GLU A 41 19.97 31.71 -4.49
C GLU A 41 20.53 32.11 -3.13
N LEU A 42 20.20 31.32 -2.10
CA LEU A 42 20.65 31.51 -0.72
C LEU A 42 21.84 30.59 -0.44
N VAL A 43 23.03 31.15 -0.22
CA VAL A 43 24.21 30.36 0.15
C VAL A 43 24.29 30.31 1.68
N LEU A 44 24.13 29.12 2.25
CA LEU A 44 24.27 28.88 3.70
C LEU A 44 25.72 28.53 4.04
N GLU A 45 26.30 29.20 5.04
CA GLU A 45 27.57 28.76 5.62
C GLU A 45 27.32 27.60 6.61
N VAL A 46 27.90 26.44 6.32
CA VAL A 46 27.83 25.25 7.19
C VAL A 46 28.86 25.38 8.30
N SER A 47 28.42 25.42 9.56
CA SER A 47 29.27 25.52 10.75
C SER A 47 29.70 24.14 11.27
N ASP A 48 28.80 23.15 11.26
CA ASP A 48 29.03 21.84 11.87
C ASP A 48 28.42 20.72 11.04
N ARG A 49 29.03 19.53 11.09
CA ARG A 49 28.53 18.34 10.39
C ARG A 49 28.62 17.10 11.28
N ILE A 50 27.50 16.40 11.44
CA ILE A 50 27.40 15.16 12.20
C ILE A 50 27.07 14.01 11.24
N VAL A 51 27.89 12.96 11.22
CA VAL A 51 27.67 11.75 10.40
C VAL A 51 27.21 10.61 11.31
N LEU A 52 26.11 9.95 10.94
CA LEU A 52 25.44 8.91 11.70
C LEU A 52 25.23 7.67 10.84
N SER A 53 25.23 6.48 11.44
CA SER A 53 24.68 5.31 10.75
C SER A 53 23.14 5.39 10.67
N PRO A 54 22.47 4.73 9.70
CA PRO A 54 21.02 4.72 9.59
C PRO A 54 20.29 4.29 10.87
N SER A 55 20.87 3.33 11.61
CA SER A 55 20.32 2.88 12.89
C SER A 55 20.37 3.96 13.98
N THR A 56 21.45 4.73 14.03
CA THR A 56 21.63 5.82 14.99
C THR A 56 20.77 7.02 14.61
N ALA A 57 20.67 7.34 13.31
CA ALA A 57 19.78 8.38 12.81
C ALA A 57 18.30 8.07 13.15
N LYS A 58 17.86 6.82 12.98
CA LYS A 58 16.50 6.38 13.36
C LYS A 58 16.23 6.59 14.85
N ARG A 59 17.18 6.22 15.72
CA ARG A 59 17.05 6.42 17.17
C ARG A 59 17.01 7.91 17.52
N LEU A 60 17.90 8.70 16.94
CA LEU A 60 17.94 10.15 17.13
C LEU A 60 16.63 10.81 16.73
N ALA A 61 16.08 10.47 15.56
CA ALA A 61 14.81 11.01 15.08
C ALA A 61 13.64 10.68 16.03
N ALA A 62 13.57 9.45 16.53
CA ALA A 62 12.53 9.06 17.48
C ALA A 62 12.64 9.82 18.82
N MET A 63 13.85 9.99 19.33
CA MET A 63 14.10 10.75 20.57
C MET A 63 13.82 12.24 20.39
N LEU A 64 14.23 12.82 19.26
CA LEU A 64 13.98 14.23 18.96
C LEU A 64 12.48 14.51 18.80
N ALA A 65 11.75 13.65 18.09
CA ALA A 65 10.30 13.76 17.97
C ALA A 65 9.58 13.63 19.33
N HIS A 66 10.09 12.82 20.25
CA HIS A 66 9.58 12.74 21.61
C HIS A 66 9.83 14.04 22.38
N ALA A 67 11.06 14.55 22.36
CA ALA A 67 11.44 15.77 23.06
C ALA A 67 10.65 17.01 22.56
N VAL A 68 10.41 17.12 21.25
CA VAL A 68 9.59 18.20 20.67
C VAL A 68 8.14 18.11 21.15
N ARG A 69 7.55 16.90 21.18
CA ARG A 69 6.18 16.73 21.70
C ARG A 69 6.06 17.08 23.19
N ASP A 70 7.04 16.67 24.00
CA ASP A 70 7.06 17.01 25.42
C ASP A 70 7.15 18.53 25.61
N TYR A 71 8.00 19.19 24.81
CA TYR A 71 8.14 20.65 24.82
C TYR A 71 6.83 21.35 24.43
N GLU A 72 6.18 20.95 23.34
CA GLU A 72 4.92 21.56 22.89
C GLU A 72 3.76 21.32 23.88
N TRP A 73 3.76 20.18 24.57
CA TRP A 73 2.82 19.90 25.64
C TRP A 73 2.97 20.87 26.82
N GLU A 74 4.22 21.17 27.19
CA GLU A 74 4.52 22.00 28.35
C GLU A 74 4.48 23.52 28.05
N HIS A 75 4.81 23.93 26.83
CA HIS A 75 5.03 25.34 26.47
C HIS A 75 4.11 25.87 25.36
N GLY A 76 3.21 25.02 24.83
CA GLY A 76 2.32 25.36 23.72
C GLY A 76 2.94 25.04 22.35
N SER A 77 2.08 24.96 21.32
CA SER A 77 2.51 24.56 19.97
C SER A 77 3.54 25.54 19.40
N LEU A 78 4.57 24.99 18.76
CA LEU A 78 5.66 25.75 18.14
C LEU A 78 5.23 26.48 16.85
N GLY A 79 4.00 26.27 16.37
CA GLY A 79 3.50 26.88 15.14
C GLY A 79 4.11 26.26 13.88
N GLY A 80 3.34 26.25 12.79
CA GLY A 80 3.74 25.65 11.52
C GLY A 80 4.68 26.54 10.72
N GLU A 81 5.95 26.66 11.14
CA GLU A 81 6.97 26.92 10.11
C GLU A 81 6.90 25.74 9.14
N PRO A 82 6.69 25.99 7.82
CA PRO A 82 6.72 24.94 6.83
C PRO A 82 8.04 24.20 7.00
N LEU A 83 7.99 22.86 7.10
CA LEU A 83 9.19 22.05 6.95
C LEU A 83 9.93 22.60 5.73
N PRO A 84 11.21 23.01 5.85
CA PRO A 84 11.96 23.44 4.68
C PRO A 84 11.80 22.34 3.63
N PRO A 85 11.47 22.69 2.37
CA PRO A 85 11.23 21.70 1.34
C PRO A 85 12.44 20.78 1.36
N ALA A 86 12.20 19.48 1.55
CA ALA A 86 13.28 18.51 1.64
C ALA A 86 14.16 18.72 0.41
N ALA A 87 15.36 19.28 0.61
CA ALA A 87 16.33 19.43 -0.47
C ALA A 87 16.46 18.03 -1.07
N PRO A 88 16.22 17.85 -2.37
CA PRO A 88 16.06 16.53 -2.95
C PRO A 88 17.33 15.75 -2.67
N LEU A 89 17.24 14.80 -1.74
CA LEU A 89 18.26 13.83 -1.42
C LEU A 89 18.67 13.18 -2.72
N SER A 90 19.75 13.68 -3.33
CA SER A 90 20.38 13.24 -4.58
C SER A 90 19.37 12.62 -5.53
N SER A 91 18.75 13.43 -6.41
CA SER A 91 18.02 13.10 -7.67
C SER A 91 17.82 11.61 -8.06
N ARG A 92 17.48 10.77 -7.09
CA ARG A 92 16.81 9.51 -7.30
C ARG A 92 15.45 10.02 -7.62
N LYS A 93 15.19 10.12 -8.93
CA LYS A 93 13.86 10.03 -9.50
C LYS A 93 13.07 9.20 -8.50
N SER A 94 12.13 9.82 -7.78
CA SER A 94 11.10 9.09 -7.06
C SER A 94 10.75 7.92 -7.97
N PRO A 95 10.88 6.66 -7.49
CA PRO A 95 10.92 5.47 -8.34
C PRO A 95 9.86 5.65 -9.39
N VAL A 96 10.30 5.93 -10.64
CA VAL A 96 9.55 6.68 -11.67
C VAL A 96 8.08 6.76 -11.31
N SER A 97 7.63 7.94 -10.88
CA SER A 97 6.27 8.09 -10.42
C SER A 97 5.35 7.57 -11.51
N LEU A 98 4.75 6.40 -11.29
CA LEU A 98 3.67 5.85 -12.11
C LEU A 98 2.39 6.71 -11.97
N THR A 99 2.55 7.98 -11.58
CA THR A 99 1.61 9.10 -11.60
C THR A 99 1.94 10.11 -12.71
N GLU A 100 3.01 9.94 -13.49
CA GLU A 100 3.07 10.61 -14.80
C GLU A 100 2.03 9.94 -15.71
N GLY A 101 0.93 10.65 -15.96
CA GLY A 101 -0.19 10.17 -16.77
C GLY A 101 -1.29 9.44 -16.00
N ILE A 102 -1.39 9.58 -14.67
CA ILE A 102 -2.61 9.10 -13.97
C ILE A 102 -3.83 9.90 -14.45
N PRO A 103 -4.98 9.24 -14.70
CA PRO A 103 -6.21 9.93 -15.05
C PRO A 103 -6.59 10.98 -13.99
N GLU A 104 -7.27 12.04 -14.42
CA GLU A 104 -7.74 13.12 -13.54
C GLU A 104 -8.55 12.56 -12.35
N GLN A 105 -9.35 11.53 -12.59
CA GLN A 105 -10.11 10.77 -11.61
C GLN A 105 -9.23 10.15 -10.51
N ALA A 106 -8.10 9.55 -10.90
CA ALA A 106 -7.16 8.98 -9.94
C ALA A 106 -6.43 10.08 -9.14
N ALA A 107 -6.14 11.21 -9.78
CA ALA A 107 -5.54 12.37 -9.12
C ALA A 107 -6.52 13.07 -8.16
N GLU A 108 -7.81 13.13 -8.47
CA GLU A 108 -8.84 13.61 -7.54
C GLU A 108 -8.93 12.69 -6.32
N LEU A 109 -8.96 11.37 -6.53
CA LEU A 109 -8.94 10.42 -5.42
C LEU A 109 -7.72 10.60 -4.52
N LEU A 110 -6.54 10.81 -5.10
CA LEU A 110 -5.31 11.04 -4.34
C LEU A 110 -5.43 12.26 -3.43
N ARG A 111 -5.82 13.41 -4.00
CA ARG A 111 -5.98 14.65 -3.23
C ARG A 111 -6.97 14.48 -2.08
N LEU A 112 -8.11 13.82 -2.34
CA LEU A 112 -9.12 13.55 -1.30
C LEU A 112 -8.58 12.71 -0.15
N VAL A 113 -7.71 11.73 -0.43
CA VAL A 113 -7.09 10.89 0.61
C VAL A 113 -5.94 11.62 1.32
N GLU A 114 -5.18 12.45 0.62
CA GLU A 114 -4.13 13.29 1.22
C GLU A 114 -4.71 14.34 2.18
N ASP A 115 -5.83 14.97 1.80
CA ASP A 115 -6.57 15.95 2.62
C ASP A 115 -7.14 15.34 3.92
N LEU A 116 -7.12 14.01 4.06
CA LEU A 116 -7.45 13.38 5.33
C LEU A 116 -6.40 13.61 6.42
N GLY A 117 -5.16 13.93 6.05
CA GLY A 117 -4.04 14.10 6.99
C GLY A 117 -3.57 12.79 7.62
N VAL A 118 -3.88 11.64 6.99
CA VAL A 118 -3.48 10.31 7.44
C VAL A 118 -2.15 9.89 6.81
N GLN A 119 -1.52 8.86 7.36
CA GLN A 119 -0.37 8.19 6.72
C GLN A 119 -0.87 6.93 6.01
N PRO A 120 -1.17 6.97 4.69
CA PRO A 120 -1.66 5.81 3.98
C PRO A 120 -0.52 4.86 3.62
N VAL A 121 -0.83 3.57 3.63
CA VAL A 121 -0.01 2.52 3.03
C VAL A 121 -0.50 2.32 1.60
N LEU A 122 0.42 2.48 0.64
CA LEU A 122 0.15 2.26 -0.77
C LEU A 122 0.42 0.80 -1.14
N GLU A 123 -0.62 0.09 -1.54
CA GLU A 123 -0.50 -1.21 -2.18
C GLU A 123 -0.74 -1.09 -3.69
N ARG A 124 0.09 -1.76 -4.48
CA ARG A 124 0.05 -1.75 -5.95
C ARG A 124 -0.19 -3.16 -6.45
N SER A 125 -0.65 -3.30 -7.69
CA SER A 125 -0.84 -4.63 -8.27
C SER A 125 -0.73 -4.70 -9.79
N PHE A 126 -0.34 -5.87 -10.27
CA PHE A 126 -0.51 -6.28 -11.66
C PHE A 126 -1.72 -7.20 -11.76
N LYS A 127 -2.70 -6.87 -12.61
CA LYS A 127 -3.73 -7.83 -13.03
C LYS A 127 -3.45 -8.30 -14.44
N MET A 128 -3.34 -9.61 -14.62
CA MET A 128 -2.99 -10.26 -15.87
C MET A 128 -4.14 -11.21 -16.25
N PHE A 129 -4.60 -11.07 -17.48
CA PHE A 129 -5.57 -11.94 -18.14
C PHE A 129 -5.35 -11.82 -19.64
N GLU A 130 -6.11 -12.56 -20.44
CA GLU A 130 -5.90 -12.67 -21.90
C GLU A 130 -5.53 -11.33 -22.57
N ARG A 131 -4.29 -11.28 -23.08
CA ARG A 131 -3.63 -10.19 -23.80
C ARG A 131 -3.58 -8.86 -23.05
N THR A 132 -3.88 -8.86 -21.75
CA THR A 132 -4.13 -7.64 -20.98
C THR A 132 -3.31 -7.62 -19.70
N LEU A 133 -2.51 -6.56 -19.53
CA LEU A 133 -1.81 -6.21 -18.31
C LEU A 133 -2.36 -4.88 -17.78
N LEU A 134 -2.99 -4.91 -16.61
CA LEU A 134 -3.37 -3.71 -15.87
C LEU A 134 -2.32 -3.45 -14.77
N ALA A 135 -1.44 -2.48 -15.00
CA ALA A 135 -0.37 -2.10 -14.08
C ALA A 135 -0.68 -0.83 -13.26
N ASN A 136 -1.62 0.00 -13.72
CA ASN A 136 -2.08 1.21 -13.03
C ASN A 136 -3.21 0.86 -12.06
N ARG A 137 -2.90 0.09 -11.02
CA ARG A 137 -3.85 -0.34 -10.00
C ARG A 137 -3.26 -0.17 -8.63
N PHE A 138 -3.97 0.56 -7.78
CA PHE A 138 -3.52 0.84 -6.43
C PHE A 138 -4.65 0.88 -5.41
N LEU A 139 -4.27 0.68 -4.15
CA LEU A 139 -5.10 0.83 -2.96
C LEU A 139 -4.30 1.64 -1.93
N TRP A 140 -4.90 2.69 -1.39
CA TRP A 140 -4.42 3.38 -0.20
C TRP A 140 -5.20 2.92 1.01
N GLY A 141 -4.52 2.22 1.91
CA GLY A 141 -5.09 1.79 3.19
C GLY A 141 -4.62 2.66 4.34
N PHE A 142 -5.51 3.02 5.25
CA PHE A 142 -5.15 3.66 6.51
C PHE A 142 -6.06 3.20 7.63
N LYS A 143 -5.56 3.26 8.87
CA LYS A 143 -6.36 2.94 10.05
C LYS A 143 -7.49 3.95 10.18
N ARG A 144 -8.73 3.48 10.31
CA ARG A 144 -9.88 4.36 10.54
C ARG A 144 -9.65 5.29 11.74
N ASP A 145 -9.06 4.74 12.81
CA ASP A 145 -8.79 5.45 14.07
C ASP A 145 -7.66 6.49 13.98
N SER A 146 -6.96 6.59 12.85
CA SER A 146 -5.97 7.67 12.63
C SER A 146 -6.61 9.03 12.31
N LEU A 147 -7.91 9.05 12.03
CA LEU A 147 -8.67 10.28 11.80
C LEU A 147 -9.10 10.89 13.13
N SER A 148 -8.55 12.07 13.44
CA SER A 148 -8.96 12.89 14.59
C SER A 148 -10.30 13.58 14.28
N GLU A 149 -11.37 13.09 14.91
CA GLU A 149 -12.75 13.59 14.83
C GLU A 149 -13.51 13.33 13.51
N ASP A 150 -14.80 12.98 13.67
CA ASP A 150 -15.77 12.62 12.62
C ASP A 150 -15.22 11.81 11.43
N ALA A 151 -14.47 10.74 11.73
CA ALA A 151 -13.94 9.83 10.73
C ALA A 151 -15.05 9.29 9.78
N GLY A 152 -16.24 9.03 10.34
CA GLY A 152 -17.40 8.57 9.59
C GLY A 152 -17.85 9.58 8.54
N GLY A 153 -18.13 10.82 8.96
CA GLY A 153 -18.59 11.88 8.06
C GLY A 153 -17.55 12.24 6.99
N ARG A 154 -16.27 12.36 7.36
CA ARG A 154 -15.20 12.67 6.40
C ARG A 154 -15.05 11.59 5.32
N LEU A 155 -15.11 10.31 5.69
CA LEU A 155 -15.02 9.21 4.74
C LEU A 155 -16.27 9.08 3.86
N LEU A 156 -17.45 9.36 4.40
CA LEU A 156 -18.69 9.44 3.63
C LEU A 156 -18.65 10.59 2.62
N ALA A 157 -18.14 11.75 3.01
CA ALA A 157 -17.99 12.91 2.11
C ALA A 157 -17.10 12.58 0.90
N ILE A 158 -16.01 11.81 1.09
CA ILE A 158 -15.19 11.30 -0.01
C ILE A 158 -16.02 10.37 -0.92
N CYS A 159 -16.76 9.44 -0.34
CA CYS A 159 -17.60 8.52 -1.12
C CYS A 159 -18.67 9.26 -1.95
N GLU A 160 -19.31 10.27 -1.37
CA GLU A 160 -20.28 11.13 -2.05
C GLU A 160 -19.63 11.95 -3.17
N ARG A 161 -18.45 12.54 -2.91
CA ARG A 161 -17.67 13.29 -3.90
C ARG A 161 -17.29 12.44 -5.11
N LEU A 162 -16.96 11.17 -4.88
CA LEU A 162 -16.64 10.19 -5.92
C LEU A 162 -17.88 9.55 -6.55
N ARG A 163 -19.09 10.07 -6.25
CA ARG A 163 -20.38 9.60 -6.78
C ARG A 163 -20.65 8.12 -6.49
N MET A 164 -20.27 7.65 -5.30
CA MET A 164 -20.62 6.31 -4.84
C MET A 164 -22.15 6.13 -4.89
N PRO A 165 -22.66 5.00 -5.42
CA PRO A 165 -24.10 4.74 -5.48
C PRO A 165 -24.76 4.80 -4.10
N GLU A 166 -25.98 5.36 -4.01
CA GLU A 166 -26.70 5.53 -2.73
C GLU A 166 -26.82 4.23 -1.93
N ARG A 167 -27.12 3.11 -2.61
CA ARG A 167 -27.16 1.78 -1.99
C ARG A 167 -25.83 1.36 -1.35
N PHE A 168 -24.71 1.81 -1.90
CA PHE A 168 -23.38 1.54 -1.35
C PHE A 168 -23.04 2.50 -0.23
N VAL A 169 -23.46 3.77 -0.31
CA VAL A 169 -23.29 4.75 0.77
C VAL A 169 -23.99 4.28 2.04
N ALA A 170 -25.22 3.76 1.93
CA ALA A 170 -25.96 3.20 3.07
C ALA A 170 -25.20 2.02 3.70
N ALA A 171 -24.81 1.03 2.89
CA ALA A 171 -24.06 -0.13 3.37
C ALA A 171 -22.68 0.24 3.93
N PHE A 172 -21.99 1.22 3.33
CA PHE A 172 -20.71 1.72 3.82
C PHE A 172 -20.87 2.38 5.19
N ARG A 173 -21.87 3.26 5.34
CA ARG A 173 -22.20 3.95 6.61
C ARG A 173 -22.50 2.96 7.74
N GLU A 174 -23.26 1.90 7.46
CA GLU A 174 -23.59 0.88 8.46
C GLU A 174 -22.36 0.11 8.96
N ASN A 175 -21.36 -0.08 8.09
CA ASN A 175 -20.22 -0.96 8.37
C ASN A 175 -18.95 -0.22 8.78
N ILE A 176 -18.82 1.09 8.50
CA ILE A 176 -17.58 1.84 8.68
C ILE A 176 -17.08 1.86 10.13
N PHE A 177 -17.98 1.92 11.11
CA PHE A 177 -17.61 1.94 12.53
C PHE A 177 -16.99 0.64 13.03
N GLN A 178 -17.29 -0.48 12.35
CA GLN A 178 -16.70 -1.78 12.66
C GLN A 178 -15.37 -2.01 11.93
N ALA A 179 -15.05 -1.17 10.95
CA ALA A 179 -13.84 -1.32 10.14
C ALA A 179 -12.60 -0.84 10.91
N ASN A 180 -11.51 -1.59 10.80
CA ASN A 180 -10.21 -1.24 11.37
C ASN A 180 -9.38 -0.43 10.36
N ILE A 181 -9.41 -0.84 9.09
CA ILE A 181 -8.68 -0.19 8.01
C ILE A 181 -9.69 0.13 6.90
N VAL A 182 -9.55 1.31 6.32
CA VAL A 182 -10.31 1.76 5.16
C VAL A 182 -9.35 1.87 4.00
N PHE A 183 -9.73 1.32 2.84
CA PHE A 183 -8.95 1.48 1.62
C PHE A 183 -9.75 2.25 0.58
N PHE A 184 -9.07 3.15 -0.13
CA PHE A 184 -9.55 3.69 -1.39
C PHE A 184 -8.65 3.25 -2.53
N GLY A 185 -9.22 2.92 -3.67
CA GLY A 185 -8.46 2.44 -4.80
C GLY A 185 -8.99 2.88 -6.14
N PHE A 186 -8.10 2.80 -7.11
CA PHE A 186 -8.40 3.08 -8.50
C PHE A 186 -7.89 1.93 -9.37
N GLU A 187 -8.68 1.59 -10.39
CA GLU A 187 -8.33 0.63 -11.42
C GLU A 187 -8.67 1.22 -12.78
N GLU A 188 -7.65 1.33 -13.61
CA GLU A 188 -7.79 1.74 -15.00
C GLU A 188 -7.77 0.53 -15.93
N SER A 189 -8.61 0.58 -16.96
CA SER A 189 -8.60 -0.32 -18.12
C SER A 189 -8.78 0.49 -19.39
N GLU A 190 -8.59 -0.12 -20.56
CA GLU A 190 -8.75 0.56 -21.86
C GLU A 190 -10.14 1.19 -22.08
N ARG A 191 -11.17 0.72 -21.36
CA ARG A 191 -12.57 1.14 -21.58
C ARG A 191 -13.28 1.68 -20.36
N THR A 192 -12.75 1.44 -19.16
CA THR A 192 -13.43 1.79 -17.90
C THR A 192 -12.43 2.19 -16.85
N GLN A 193 -12.83 3.16 -16.03
CA GLN A 193 -12.13 3.57 -14.82
C GLN A 193 -13.02 3.25 -13.63
N ARG A 194 -12.44 2.68 -12.58
CA ARG A 194 -13.22 2.16 -11.46
C ARG A 194 -12.64 2.60 -10.14
N TYR A 195 -13.46 3.28 -9.36
CA TYR A 195 -13.20 3.53 -7.96
C TYR A 195 -13.51 2.30 -7.12
N LYS A 196 -12.79 2.19 -6.01
CA LYS A 196 -13.00 1.14 -5.02
C LYS A 196 -12.90 1.73 -3.62
N ALA A 197 -13.77 1.29 -2.74
CA ALA A 197 -13.68 1.51 -1.31
C ALA A 197 -13.75 0.16 -0.59
N TYR A 198 -12.82 -0.12 0.31
CA TYR A 198 -12.83 -1.34 1.11
C TYR A 198 -12.90 -1.02 2.59
N LEU A 199 -13.69 -1.81 3.31
CA LEU A 199 -13.73 -1.86 4.76
C LEU A 199 -13.11 -3.17 5.21
N GLU A 200 -12.02 -3.11 5.95
CA GLU A 200 -11.37 -4.28 6.57
C GLU A 200 -11.82 -4.45 8.03
N PHE A 201 -12.12 -5.68 8.41
CA PHE A 201 -12.54 -6.06 9.76
C PHE A 201 -11.50 -6.94 10.49
N GLY A 202 -10.22 -6.61 10.38
CA GLY A 202 -9.10 -7.39 10.93
C GLY A 202 -9.21 -7.72 12.43
N GLY A 203 -9.88 -6.86 13.21
CA GLY A 203 -10.18 -7.12 14.63
C GLY A 203 -11.00 -8.39 14.87
N ARG A 204 -11.85 -8.78 13.90
CA ARG A 204 -12.60 -10.05 13.95
C ARG A 204 -11.67 -11.26 13.89
N LEU A 205 -10.62 -11.20 13.06
CA LEU A 205 -9.62 -12.26 12.98
C LEU A 205 -8.76 -12.32 14.25
N VAL A 206 -8.35 -11.17 14.78
CA VAL A 206 -7.59 -11.11 16.05
C VAL A 206 -8.38 -11.79 17.17
N ARG A 207 -9.67 -11.45 17.29
CA ARG A 207 -10.57 -12.08 18.27
C ARG A 207 -10.75 -13.57 18.01
N ALA A 208 -11.00 -13.98 16.77
CA ALA A 208 -11.15 -15.40 16.43
C ALA A 208 -9.89 -16.21 16.78
N LYS A 209 -8.68 -15.66 16.53
CA LYS A 209 -7.41 -16.30 16.92
C LYS A 209 -7.27 -16.41 18.45
N ALA A 210 -7.63 -15.37 19.20
CA ALA A 210 -7.59 -15.41 20.67
C ALA A 210 -8.55 -16.46 21.25
N GLU A 211 -9.70 -16.67 20.60
CA GLU A 211 -10.70 -17.69 20.96
C GLU A 211 -10.40 -19.08 20.34
N ASN A 212 -9.27 -19.23 19.64
CA ASN A 212 -8.88 -20.43 18.88
C ASN A 212 -9.96 -20.93 17.90
N ARG A 213 -10.76 -20.01 17.36
CA ARG A 213 -11.81 -20.28 16.37
C ARG A 213 -11.24 -20.33 14.96
N ARG A 214 -11.73 -21.28 14.17
CA ARG A 214 -11.35 -21.49 12.76
C ARG A 214 -12.51 -21.29 11.79
N ASP A 215 -13.64 -20.80 12.27
CA ASP A 215 -14.81 -20.56 11.43
C ASP A 215 -14.53 -19.47 10.39
N PRO A 216 -15.12 -19.57 9.18
CA PRO A 216 -15.02 -18.52 8.19
C PRO A 216 -15.59 -17.19 8.71
N LEU A 217 -14.89 -16.08 8.42
CA LEU A 217 -15.30 -14.75 8.86
C LEU A 217 -15.14 -13.71 7.75
N LEU A 218 -16.03 -12.72 7.71
CA LEU A 218 -15.91 -11.60 6.77
C LEU A 218 -14.71 -10.73 7.15
N MET A 219 -13.71 -10.71 6.27
CA MET A 219 -12.49 -9.91 6.41
C MET A 219 -12.60 -8.56 5.70
N TYR A 220 -13.09 -8.54 4.45
CA TYR A 220 -13.28 -7.28 3.71
C TYR A 220 -14.67 -7.18 3.11
N LEU A 221 -15.18 -5.95 3.05
CA LEU A 221 -16.29 -5.56 2.20
C LEU A 221 -15.78 -4.54 1.18
N GLY A 222 -15.82 -4.87 -0.10
CA GLY A 222 -15.31 -4.04 -1.19
C GLY A 222 -16.43 -3.49 -2.07
N PHE A 223 -16.59 -2.18 -2.08
CA PHE A 223 -17.51 -1.45 -2.96
C PHE A 223 -16.75 -1.01 -4.20
N LYS A 224 -17.25 -1.33 -5.38
CA LYS A 224 -16.58 -1.04 -6.65
C LYS A 224 -17.58 -0.41 -7.60
N TRP A 225 -17.27 0.76 -8.16
CA TRP A 225 -18.14 1.45 -9.09
C TRP A 225 -17.34 2.15 -10.18
N ASP A 226 -17.91 2.18 -11.37
CA ASP A 226 -17.35 2.90 -12.52
C ASP A 226 -17.37 4.41 -12.25
N ALA A 227 -16.29 5.10 -12.63
CA ALA A 227 -16.08 6.52 -12.37
C ALA A 227 -16.98 7.40 -13.25
N ASP A 228 -17.38 6.92 -14.43
CA ASP A 228 -18.20 7.66 -15.39
C ASP A 228 -19.69 7.30 -15.25
N ASP A 229 -20.02 6.03 -14.97
CA ASP A 229 -21.39 5.57 -14.73
C ASP A 229 -21.50 4.71 -13.45
N SER A 230 -21.78 5.37 -12.32
CA SER A 230 -21.85 4.71 -11.00
C SER A 230 -22.90 3.60 -10.89
N ARG A 231 -23.86 3.50 -11.82
CA ARG A 231 -24.81 2.37 -11.89
C ARG A 231 -24.10 1.05 -12.22
N ARG A 232 -22.94 1.12 -12.90
CA ARG A 232 -22.06 -0.03 -13.14
C ARG A 232 -21.22 -0.28 -11.90
N CYS A 233 -21.79 -1.01 -10.95
CA CYS A 233 -21.18 -1.23 -9.65
C CYS A 233 -21.40 -2.64 -9.10
N SER A 234 -20.56 -3.02 -8.14
CA SER A 234 -20.66 -4.29 -7.43
C SER A 234 -20.09 -4.24 -6.02
N VAL A 235 -20.61 -5.11 -5.17
CA VAL A 235 -20.08 -5.38 -3.83
C VAL A 235 -19.42 -6.74 -3.83
N ALA A 236 -18.18 -6.78 -3.36
CA ALA A 236 -17.42 -8.01 -3.15
C ALA A 236 -17.25 -8.27 -1.65
N ARG A 237 -17.47 -9.52 -1.25
CA ARG A 237 -17.26 -10.01 0.11
C ARG A 237 -16.05 -10.92 0.14
N TYR A 238 -15.13 -10.66 1.05
CA TYR A 238 -13.90 -11.43 1.22
C TYR A 238 -13.98 -12.18 2.54
N THR A 239 -14.11 -13.50 2.45
CA THR A 239 -14.25 -14.39 3.59
C THR A 239 -12.90 -15.02 3.91
N CYS A 240 -12.38 -14.72 5.09
CA CYS A 240 -11.17 -15.36 5.62
C CYS A 240 -11.48 -16.74 6.18
N HIS A 241 -10.60 -17.70 5.90
CA HIS A 241 -10.58 -19.04 6.51
C HIS A 241 -9.34 -19.18 7.40
N PRO A 242 -9.44 -18.94 8.72
CA PRO A 242 -8.28 -18.92 9.61
C PRO A 242 -7.63 -20.29 9.80
N GLY A 243 -6.30 -20.32 9.83
CA GLY A 243 -5.53 -21.48 10.29
C GLY A 243 -5.49 -22.66 9.31
N LEU A 244 -5.74 -22.43 8.03
CA LEU A 244 -5.55 -23.44 6.99
C LEU A 244 -4.09 -23.85 6.88
N SER A 245 -3.85 -25.13 6.58
CA SER A 245 -2.54 -25.60 6.14
C SER A 245 -2.26 -25.17 4.71
N THR A 246 -1.00 -25.25 4.26
CA THR A 246 -0.66 -25.01 2.86
C THR A 246 -1.46 -25.92 1.93
N ASP A 247 -1.59 -27.20 2.25
CA ASP A 247 -2.32 -28.16 1.42
C ASP A 247 -3.81 -27.81 1.32
N ASP A 248 -4.44 -27.41 2.44
CA ASP A 248 -5.84 -26.96 2.44
C ASP A 248 -6.03 -25.70 1.58
N MET A 249 -5.06 -24.77 1.61
CA MET A 249 -5.09 -23.59 0.74
C MET A 249 -5.01 -23.99 -0.73
N LEU A 250 -4.09 -24.89 -1.10
CA LEU A 250 -3.90 -25.35 -2.48
C LEU A 250 -5.10 -26.16 -3.02
N GLU A 251 -5.81 -26.87 -2.15
CA GLU A 251 -7.05 -27.56 -2.48
C GLU A 251 -8.18 -26.56 -2.75
N ARG A 252 -8.36 -25.57 -1.86
CA ARG A 252 -9.39 -24.54 -2.03
C ARG A 252 -9.12 -23.63 -3.23
N MET A 253 -7.86 -23.29 -3.51
CA MET A 253 -7.45 -22.61 -4.75
C MET A 253 -7.95 -23.35 -5.99
N ALA A 254 -7.89 -24.68 -6.01
CA ALA A 254 -8.37 -25.46 -7.15
C ALA A 254 -9.88 -25.33 -7.36
N ARG A 255 -10.66 -25.17 -6.27
CA ARG A 255 -12.10 -24.95 -6.34
C ARG A 255 -12.46 -23.60 -6.99
N ALA A 256 -11.61 -22.58 -6.83
CA ALA A 256 -11.77 -21.29 -7.50
C ALA A 256 -11.56 -21.36 -9.02
N PHE A 257 -10.87 -22.40 -9.50
CA PHE A 257 -10.67 -22.68 -10.93
C PHE A 257 -11.54 -23.85 -11.44
N ALA A 258 -12.46 -24.37 -10.62
CA ALA A 258 -13.32 -25.48 -11.02
C ALA A 258 -14.25 -25.06 -12.18
N GLY A 259 -14.26 -25.85 -13.26
CA GLY A 259 -15.17 -25.65 -14.39
C GLY A 259 -14.65 -24.81 -15.56
N GLY A 260 -13.38 -24.38 -15.56
CA GLY A 260 -12.78 -23.67 -16.69
C GLY A 260 -11.71 -24.43 -17.47
N PRO A 261 -11.30 -23.91 -18.64
CA PRO A 261 -10.53 -24.65 -19.64
C PRO A 261 -9.01 -24.78 -19.36
N SER A 262 -8.44 -24.03 -18.41
CA SER A 262 -6.98 -24.02 -18.19
C SER A 262 -6.58 -24.30 -16.73
N GLY A 263 -5.75 -25.33 -16.54
CA GLY A 263 -5.06 -25.62 -15.28
C GLY A 263 -3.76 -24.80 -15.08
N THR A 264 -3.31 -24.08 -16.10
CA THR A 264 -2.02 -23.36 -16.08
C THR A 264 -1.97 -22.21 -15.07
N PRO A 265 -2.96 -21.30 -14.98
CA PRO A 265 -2.96 -20.25 -13.96
C PRO A 265 -2.95 -20.79 -12.54
N LEU A 266 -3.71 -21.86 -12.30
CA LEU A 266 -3.72 -22.56 -11.01
C LEU A 266 -2.34 -23.11 -10.69
N ALA A 267 -1.69 -23.80 -11.64
CA ALA A 267 -0.35 -24.34 -11.44
C ALA A 267 0.67 -23.24 -11.10
N LEU A 268 0.66 -22.13 -11.86
CA LEU A 268 1.55 -20.99 -11.61
C LEU A 268 1.29 -20.34 -10.24
N ALA A 269 0.03 -20.15 -9.86
CA ALA A 269 -0.32 -19.64 -8.54
C ALA A 269 0.11 -20.59 -7.41
N ARG A 270 -0.03 -21.91 -7.60
CA ARG A 270 0.44 -22.93 -6.65
C ARG A 270 1.95 -22.86 -6.47
N GLU A 271 2.71 -22.69 -7.55
CA GLU A 271 4.17 -22.52 -7.47
C GLU A 271 4.56 -21.29 -6.63
N ILE A 272 3.86 -20.15 -6.79
CA ILE A 272 4.07 -18.96 -5.96
C ILE A 272 3.83 -19.27 -4.47
N VAL A 273 2.72 -19.93 -4.14
CA VAL A 273 2.36 -20.27 -2.76
C VAL A 273 3.36 -21.24 -2.14
N LEU A 274 3.82 -22.24 -2.91
CA LEU A 274 4.83 -23.20 -2.45
C LEU A 274 6.18 -22.53 -2.18
N GLN A 275 6.60 -21.58 -3.02
CA GLN A 275 7.81 -20.79 -2.76
C GLN A 275 7.70 -19.95 -1.48
N ALA A 276 6.51 -19.39 -1.21
CA ALA A 276 6.26 -18.68 0.05
C ALA A 276 6.28 -19.62 1.26
N ALA A 277 5.62 -20.79 1.15
CA ALA A 277 5.55 -21.80 2.20
C ALA A 277 6.92 -22.41 2.53
N GLY A 278 7.87 -22.41 1.59
CA GLY A 278 9.25 -22.79 1.84
C GLY A 278 10.02 -21.81 2.76
N ARG A 279 9.51 -20.60 3.02
CA ARG A 279 10.16 -19.58 3.85
C ARG A 279 9.56 -19.42 5.25
N VAL A 280 8.25 -19.62 5.39
CA VAL A 280 7.54 -19.46 6.67
C VAL A 280 6.39 -20.46 6.77
N ALA A 281 5.99 -20.76 8.01
CA ALA A 281 4.85 -21.62 8.29
C ALA A 281 3.52 -21.01 7.80
N ALA A 282 2.58 -21.89 7.42
CA ALA A 282 1.30 -21.52 6.82
C ALA A 282 0.38 -20.69 7.73
N ASP A 283 0.55 -20.78 9.06
CA ASP A 283 -0.19 -19.98 10.05
C ASP A 283 0.08 -18.47 9.94
N ARG A 284 1.13 -18.10 9.18
CA ARG A 284 1.49 -16.72 8.83
C ARG A 284 0.82 -16.22 7.55
N PHE A 285 0.10 -17.05 6.81
CA PHE A 285 -0.64 -16.63 5.63
C PHE A 285 -2.11 -16.36 5.96
N LEU A 286 -2.74 -15.52 5.14
CA LEU A 286 -4.17 -15.24 5.23
C LEU A 286 -4.84 -15.69 3.94
N TYR A 287 -5.68 -16.71 4.02
CA TYR A 287 -6.45 -17.21 2.88
C TYR A 287 -7.85 -16.60 2.87
N LEU A 288 -8.24 -16.03 1.74
CA LEU A 288 -9.52 -15.39 1.51
C LEU A 288 -10.22 -16.00 0.28
N GLU A 289 -11.54 -16.15 0.39
CA GLU A 289 -12.42 -16.45 -0.75
C GLU A 289 -13.27 -15.21 -1.05
N THR A 290 -13.39 -14.86 -2.32
CA THR A 290 -14.13 -13.68 -2.77
C THR A 290 -15.40 -14.10 -3.48
N THR A 291 -16.53 -13.56 -3.03
CA THR A 291 -17.81 -13.63 -3.74
C THR A 291 -18.27 -12.23 -4.11
N GLU A 292 -19.01 -12.10 -5.20
CA GLU A 292 -19.51 -10.81 -5.70
C GLU A 292 -21.03 -10.92 -5.92
N GLU A 293 -21.79 -9.96 -5.40
CA GLU A 293 -23.26 -10.04 -5.45
C GLU A 293 -23.76 -10.03 -6.91
N GLY A 294 -24.71 -10.93 -7.22
CA GLY A 294 -25.26 -11.09 -8.57
C GLY A 294 -24.25 -11.66 -9.58
N ASN A 295 -23.20 -12.34 -9.12
CA ASN A 295 -22.17 -12.89 -9.99
C ASN A 295 -21.65 -14.24 -9.46
N PRO A 296 -21.60 -15.30 -10.30
CA PRO A 296 -21.01 -16.58 -9.93
C PRO A 296 -19.48 -16.55 -9.78
N ARG A 297 -18.85 -15.35 -9.84
CA ARG A 297 -17.42 -15.16 -9.61
C ARG A 297 -16.96 -15.89 -8.35
N ASN A 298 -15.96 -16.73 -8.55
CA ASN A 298 -15.21 -17.40 -7.50
C ASN A 298 -13.72 -17.10 -7.70
N SER A 299 -13.12 -16.43 -6.72
CA SER A 299 -11.68 -16.18 -6.73
C SER A 299 -11.11 -16.29 -5.32
N PHE A 300 -9.88 -16.76 -5.21
CA PHE A 300 -9.15 -16.76 -3.95
C PHE A 300 -8.19 -15.58 -3.90
N ASP A 301 -7.78 -15.20 -2.69
CA ASP A 301 -6.66 -14.31 -2.42
C ASP A 301 -5.84 -14.85 -1.25
N ILE A 302 -4.51 -14.77 -1.34
CA ILE A 302 -3.62 -15.19 -0.26
C ILE A 302 -2.63 -14.08 0.06
N ASN A 303 -2.67 -13.58 1.29
CA ASN A 303 -1.63 -12.70 1.82
C ASN A 303 -0.39 -13.51 2.18
N LEU A 304 0.73 -13.16 1.56
CA LEU A 304 2.03 -13.81 1.64
C LEU A 304 3.14 -12.85 2.10
N TYR A 305 2.81 -11.63 2.59
CA TYR A 305 3.82 -10.64 3.04
C TYR A 305 4.81 -11.22 4.05
N ASN A 306 4.34 -12.11 4.94
CA ASN A 306 5.18 -12.74 5.97
C ASN A 306 6.27 -13.65 5.40
N ALA A 307 6.16 -14.12 4.15
CA ALA A 307 7.23 -14.87 3.48
C ALA A 307 8.43 -13.99 3.09
N ARG A 308 8.29 -12.66 3.15
CA ARG A 308 9.34 -11.67 2.84
C ARG A 308 9.96 -11.89 1.45
N LEU A 309 9.13 -12.34 0.51
CA LEU A 309 9.50 -12.42 -0.90
C LEU A 309 9.57 -11.01 -1.48
N ARG A 310 10.45 -10.81 -2.45
CA ARG A 310 10.42 -9.63 -3.33
C ARG A 310 9.89 -10.03 -4.69
N LEU A 311 9.38 -9.06 -5.45
CA LEU A 311 8.91 -9.34 -6.81
C LEU A 311 9.98 -10.03 -7.69
N ARG A 312 11.25 -9.61 -7.55
CA ARG A 312 12.38 -10.26 -8.24
C ARG A 312 12.61 -11.73 -7.91
N ASP A 313 12.17 -12.19 -6.75
CA ASP A 313 12.30 -13.60 -6.38
C ASP A 313 11.34 -14.48 -7.21
N LEU A 314 10.26 -13.88 -7.75
CA LEU A 314 9.20 -14.54 -8.50
C LEU A 314 9.21 -14.21 -10.01
N HIS A 315 10.25 -13.52 -10.49
CA HIS A 315 10.30 -12.96 -11.85
C HIS A 315 10.06 -14.00 -12.95
N ALA A 316 10.71 -15.17 -12.86
CA ALA A 316 10.52 -16.25 -13.83
C ALA A 316 9.07 -16.78 -13.87
N LEU A 317 8.37 -16.80 -12.73
CA LEU A 317 6.96 -17.16 -12.68
C LEU A 317 6.09 -16.09 -13.32
N PHE A 318 6.41 -14.81 -13.12
CA PHE A 318 5.68 -13.72 -13.77
C PHE A 318 5.82 -13.74 -15.30
N LEU A 319 6.99 -14.08 -15.83
CA LEU A 319 7.17 -14.25 -17.28
C LEU A 319 6.35 -15.42 -17.84
N ARG A 320 6.27 -16.55 -17.11
CA ARG A 320 5.39 -17.69 -17.49
C ARG A 320 3.90 -17.32 -17.42
N ILE A 321 3.50 -16.46 -16.47
CA ILE A 321 2.14 -15.91 -16.42
C ILE A 321 1.89 -15.03 -17.66
N CYS A 322 2.85 -14.18 -18.03
CA CYS A 322 2.74 -13.34 -19.22
C CYS A 322 2.63 -14.18 -20.50
N GLU A 323 3.44 -15.24 -20.62
CA GLU A 323 3.37 -16.19 -21.74
C GLU A 323 1.98 -16.84 -21.84
N HIS A 324 1.45 -17.37 -20.73
CA HIS A 324 0.10 -17.97 -20.69
C HIS A 324 -0.97 -16.99 -21.17
N TYR A 325 -0.91 -15.74 -20.71
CA TYR A 325 -1.89 -14.72 -21.10
C TYR A 325 -1.55 -13.99 -22.41
N ALA A 326 -0.53 -14.41 -23.16
CA ALA A 326 -0.07 -13.72 -24.38
C ALA A 326 0.19 -12.22 -24.16
N ILE A 327 0.76 -11.86 -23.01
CA ILE A 327 1.20 -10.52 -22.65
C ILE A 327 2.66 -10.36 -23.10
N SER A 328 2.96 -9.26 -23.80
CA SER A 328 4.33 -8.94 -24.22
C SER A 328 5.27 -8.85 -23.01
N ALA A 329 6.39 -9.57 -23.06
CA ALA A 329 7.43 -9.50 -22.05
C ALA A 329 7.96 -8.07 -21.89
N ASP A 330 8.24 -7.36 -22.99
CA ASP A 330 8.69 -5.96 -22.95
C ASP A 330 7.69 -5.04 -22.25
N ARG A 331 6.39 -5.23 -22.53
CA ARG A 331 5.31 -4.49 -21.86
C ARG A 331 5.31 -4.76 -20.36
N PHE A 332 5.50 -6.01 -19.94
CA PHE A 332 5.57 -6.36 -18.52
C PHE A 332 6.83 -5.78 -17.87
N GLU A 333 8.00 -5.94 -18.49
CA GLU A 333 9.28 -5.45 -17.98
C GLU A 333 9.28 -3.93 -17.77
N ALA A 334 8.67 -3.17 -18.69
CA ALA A 334 8.55 -1.72 -18.56
C ALA A 334 7.85 -1.30 -17.25
N ALA A 335 6.82 -2.05 -16.83
CA ALA A 335 6.11 -1.81 -15.57
C ALA A 335 6.81 -2.45 -14.36
N TYR A 336 7.42 -3.61 -14.54
CA TYR A 336 8.01 -4.41 -13.48
C TYR A 336 9.39 -3.92 -13.02
N ALA A 337 10.24 -3.43 -13.93
CA ALA A 337 11.64 -3.10 -13.63
C ALA A 337 11.77 -2.11 -12.46
N GLN A 338 10.88 -1.12 -12.41
CA GLN A 338 10.84 -0.06 -11.41
C GLN A 338 10.45 -0.56 -10.01
N VAL A 339 9.71 -1.67 -9.94
CA VAL A 339 9.13 -2.22 -8.71
C VAL A 339 9.72 -3.58 -8.34
N SER A 340 10.67 -4.11 -9.11
CA SER A 340 11.29 -5.43 -8.91
C SER A 340 11.82 -5.69 -7.47
N ALA A 341 12.28 -4.64 -6.78
CA ALA A 341 12.78 -4.73 -5.41
C ALA A 341 11.69 -4.66 -4.33
N ALA A 342 10.45 -4.35 -4.70
CA ALA A 342 9.31 -4.19 -3.80
C ALA A 342 8.93 -5.52 -3.13
N PRO A 343 8.39 -5.47 -1.90
CA PRO A 343 7.88 -6.65 -1.21
C PRO A 343 6.68 -7.23 -1.96
N PHE A 344 6.72 -8.53 -2.22
CA PHE A 344 5.57 -9.27 -2.72
C PHE A 344 4.56 -9.46 -1.60
N GLY A 345 3.29 -9.15 -1.91
CA GLY A 345 2.20 -9.13 -0.96
C GLY A 345 1.24 -10.29 -1.12
N HIS A 346 0.44 -10.27 -2.19
CA HIS A 346 -0.63 -11.23 -2.40
C HIS A 346 -0.60 -11.86 -3.78
N VAL A 347 -1.14 -13.07 -3.87
CA VAL A 347 -1.58 -13.68 -5.13
C VAL A 347 -3.09 -13.92 -5.08
N THR A 348 -3.80 -13.42 -6.08
CA THR A 348 -5.23 -13.66 -6.29
C THR A 348 -5.41 -14.38 -7.63
N GLY A 349 -6.36 -15.30 -7.70
CA GLY A 349 -6.72 -15.96 -8.96
C GLY A 349 -8.15 -16.50 -8.98
N GLY A 350 -8.65 -16.78 -10.17
CA GLY A 350 -9.98 -17.36 -10.40
C GLY A 350 -10.57 -16.86 -11.71
N PHE A 351 -11.90 -16.92 -11.83
CA PHE A 351 -12.63 -16.41 -12.99
C PHE A 351 -13.23 -15.03 -12.73
N ASP A 352 -13.23 -14.17 -13.74
CA ASP A 352 -13.92 -12.89 -13.69
C ASP A 352 -15.42 -13.02 -14.05
N ARG A 353 -16.09 -11.87 -14.25
CA ARG A 353 -17.53 -11.83 -14.57
C ARG A 353 -17.86 -12.39 -15.95
N GLU A 354 -16.88 -12.44 -16.85
CA GLU A 354 -17.01 -12.98 -18.22
C GLU A 354 -16.58 -14.45 -18.29
N GLY A 355 -16.22 -15.05 -17.15
CA GLY A 355 -15.72 -16.43 -17.10
C GLY A 355 -14.27 -16.57 -17.57
N LYS A 356 -13.51 -15.48 -17.68
CA LYS A 356 -12.10 -15.50 -18.07
C LYS A 356 -11.21 -15.64 -16.85
N ASP A 357 -10.22 -16.53 -16.91
CA ASP A 357 -9.24 -16.67 -15.86
C ASP A 357 -8.35 -15.42 -15.77
N PHE A 358 -7.95 -15.09 -14.54
CA PHE A 358 -7.01 -14.03 -14.28
C PHE A 358 -6.09 -14.39 -13.11
N LEU A 359 -4.91 -13.75 -13.07
CA LEU A 359 -4.08 -13.67 -11.88
C LEU A 359 -3.83 -12.22 -11.51
N SER A 360 -3.80 -11.91 -10.22
CA SER A 360 -3.38 -10.61 -9.71
C SER A 360 -2.26 -10.77 -8.69
N ILE A 361 -1.23 -9.93 -8.83
CA ILE A 361 -0.04 -9.90 -7.97
C ILE A 361 -0.03 -8.57 -7.27
N TYR A 362 -0.16 -8.56 -5.93
CA TYR A 362 -0.12 -7.35 -5.12
C TYR A 362 1.23 -7.20 -4.44
N PHE A 363 1.68 -5.96 -4.26
CA PHE A 363 3.00 -5.65 -3.74
C PHE A 363 3.08 -4.23 -3.18
N GLY A 364 4.12 -3.98 -2.39
CA GLY A 364 4.51 -2.63 -1.98
C GLY A 364 3.89 -2.11 -0.69
N ALA A 365 2.91 -2.81 -0.08
CA ALA A 365 2.39 -2.40 1.22
C ALA A 365 3.46 -2.62 2.30
N GLN A 366 3.93 -1.53 2.93
CA GLN A 366 4.84 -1.53 4.09
C GLN A 366 4.50 -0.42 5.07
#